data_AF-A0A7W1K4S0-F1
#
_entry.id   AF-A0A7W1K4S0-F1
#
_cell.length_a   1.000
_cell.length_b   1.000
_cell.length_c   1.000
_cell.angle_alpha   90.00
_cell.angle_beta   90.00
_cell.angle_gamma   90.00
#
_symmetry.space_group_name_H-M   'P 1'
#
loop_
_entity.id
_entity.type
_entity.pdbx_description
1 polymer ?
#
loop_
_entity_poly.entity_id
_entity_poly.type
_entity_poly.pdbx_seq_one_letter_code
_entity_poly.pdbx_strand_id
1 'polypeptide(L)'
;VLRYPLLGKPFFRGIIVLGQSLAIGMRALMVSANQSLEEEERLTPRQVALSIVLALALFIGIFIIGPTTLFAWFENRTGGGSVLTLMGEGVFRVALFVAYLWLIGKTKDIHRVFEYHGAEHKTIAAFEHGEELEADLIDRYPKEHVRCGTNFLIIVMVITIFVFTLFGTPALIWRIVSRVIAIPIIAAISYEALRFGAKHPGSLLMRALMTPGIWLQKITTQQPDRSQIEVAVTSFQELLRREAEATAPEH
;
A
#
# COMPACT_ATOMS: atom_id res chain seq x y z
N VAL A 1 3.25 7.06 -20.75
CA VAL A 1 4.47 7.62 -20.10
C VAL A 1 5.39 8.39 -21.09
N LEU A 2 5.01 8.64 -22.35
CA LEU A 2 5.90 9.18 -23.38
C LEU A 2 5.69 10.68 -23.69
N ARG A 3 5.92 11.60 -22.74
CA ARG A 3 5.99 13.05 -23.07
C ARG A 3 7.16 13.82 -22.47
N TYR A 4 7.86 13.31 -21.44
CA TYR A 4 9.09 13.93 -20.94
C TYR A 4 10.13 12.88 -20.50
N PRO A 5 11.34 12.85 -21.09
CA PRO A 5 12.33 11.79 -20.83
C PRO A 5 12.92 11.80 -19.41
N LEU A 6 12.94 12.96 -18.72
CA LEU A 6 13.37 13.07 -17.32
C LEU A 6 12.40 12.38 -16.34
N LEU A 7 11.11 12.31 -16.68
CA LEU A 7 10.08 11.63 -15.88
C LEU A 7 10.20 10.10 -15.92
N GLY A 8 10.99 9.55 -16.86
CA GLY A 8 11.26 8.11 -16.97
C GLY A 8 12.40 7.60 -16.09
N LYS A 9 13.16 8.50 -15.44
CA LYS A 9 14.31 8.16 -14.59
C LYS A 9 13.88 7.44 -13.29
N PRO A 10 14.72 6.54 -12.71
CA PRO A 10 14.34 5.66 -11.59
C PRO A 10 13.73 6.38 -10.37
N PHE A 11 14.18 7.57 -10.02
CA PHE A 11 13.62 8.31 -8.89
C PHE A 11 12.27 8.98 -9.20
N PHE A 12 12.22 9.76 -10.29
CA PHE A 12 11.03 10.53 -10.66
C PHE A 12 9.87 9.64 -11.12
N ARG A 13 10.18 8.55 -11.83
CA ARG A 13 9.18 7.59 -12.29
C ARG A 13 8.38 7.01 -11.14
N GLY A 14 9.05 6.58 -10.06
CA GLY A 14 8.36 5.97 -8.92
C GLY A 14 7.34 6.91 -8.29
N ILE A 15 7.72 8.17 -8.07
CA ILE A 15 6.81 9.20 -7.53
C ILE A 15 5.61 9.40 -8.46
N ILE A 16 5.85 9.47 -9.78
CA ILE A 16 4.78 9.72 -10.76
C ILE A 16 3.82 8.54 -10.84
N VAL A 17 4.35 7.32 -10.95
CA VAL A 17 3.53 6.10 -11.04
C VAL A 17 2.71 5.93 -9.77
N LEU A 18 3.33 6.07 -8.59
CA LEU A 18 2.60 6.02 -7.32
C LEU A 18 1.53 7.11 -7.23
N GLY A 19 1.84 8.34 -7.65
CA GLY A 19 0.88 9.44 -7.69
C GLY A 19 -0.29 9.17 -8.64
N GLN A 20 -0.03 8.60 -9.81
CA GLN A 20 -1.06 8.21 -10.77
C GLN A 20 -1.92 7.06 -10.24
N SER A 21 -1.31 6.01 -9.69
CA SER A 21 -2.03 4.89 -9.08
C SER A 21 -2.89 5.34 -7.90
N LEU A 22 -2.38 6.23 -7.04
CA LEU A 22 -3.16 6.81 -5.94
C LEU A 22 -4.33 7.65 -6.48
N ALA A 23 -4.11 8.49 -7.47
CA ALA A 23 -5.17 9.31 -8.06
C ALA A 23 -6.27 8.46 -8.70
N ILE A 24 -5.90 7.40 -9.43
CA ILE A 24 -6.85 6.45 -10.03
C ILE A 24 -7.61 5.70 -8.94
N GLY A 25 -6.90 5.14 -7.95
CA GLY A 25 -7.52 4.40 -6.84
C GLY A 25 -8.49 5.27 -6.04
N MET A 26 -8.12 6.50 -5.71
CA MET A 26 -9.00 7.44 -5.03
C MET A 26 -10.24 7.77 -5.85
N ARG A 27 -10.11 7.95 -7.18
CA ARG A 27 -11.27 8.16 -8.06
C ARG A 27 -12.19 6.95 -8.09
N ALA A 28 -11.65 5.74 -8.20
CA ALA A 28 -12.42 4.51 -8.19
C ALA A 28 -13.19 4.34 -6.86
N LEU A 29 -12.53 4.59 -5.72
CA LEU A 29 -13.16 4.55 -4.40
C LEU A 29 -14.28 5.59 -4.28
N MET A 30 -14.08 6.82 -4.76
CA MET A 30 -15.12 7.86 -4.75
C MET A 30 -16.32 7.48 -5.61
N VAL A 31 -16.09 6.89 -6.79
CA VAL A 31 -17.17 6.39 -7.65
C VAL A 31 -17.94 5.28 -6.95
N SER A 32 -17.25 4.30 -6.36
CA SER A 32 -17.88 3.21 -5.62
C SER A 32 -18.69 3.71 -4.41
N ALA A 33 -18.14 4.66 -3.65
CA ALA A 33 -18.81 5.23 -2.49
C ALA A 33 -20.10 5.99 -2.90
N ASN A 34 -20.02 6.82 -3.94
CA ASN A 34 -21.19 7.56 -4.43
C ASN A 34 -22.25 6.66 -5.09
N GLN A 35 -21.85 5.49 -5.61
CA GLN A 35 -22.78 4.50 -6.16
C GLN A 35 -23.50 3.71 -5.06
N SER A 36 -22.87 3.54 -3.89
CA SER A 36 -23.46 2.85 -2.74
C SER A 36 -24.43 3.70 -1.93
N LEU A 37 -24.50 5.01 -2.20
CA LEU A 37 -25.35 5.97 -1.51
C LEU A 37 -26.54 6.36 -2.38
N GLU A 38 -27.67 6.67 -1.75
CA GLU A 38 -28.80 7.27 -2.43
C GLU A 38 -28.41 8.66 -3.00
N GLU A 39 -29.13 9.15 -4.01
CA GLU A 39 -28.72 10.38 -4.73
C GLU A 39 -28.60 11.60 -3.81
N GLU A 40 -29.46 11.68 -2.79
CA GLU A 40 -29.49 12.77 -1.79
C GLU A 40 -28.35 12.66 -0.76
N GLU A 41 -27.77 11.47 -0.59
CA GLU A 41 -26.71 11.18 0.38
C GLU A 41 -25.30 11.19 -0.23
N ARG A 42 -25.18 11.40 -1.55
CA ARG A 42 -23.89 11.42 -2.25
C ARG A 42 -22.92 12.43 -1.63
N LEU A 43 -21.65 12.00 -1.50
CA LEU A 43 -20.62 12.80 -0.86
C LEU A 43 -20.29 14.03 -1.69
N THR A 44 -20.39 15.21 -1.08
CA THR A 44 -19.95 16.46 -1.73
C THR A 44 -18.42 16.50 -1.85
N PRO A 45 -17.86 17.16 -2.87
CA PRO A 45 -16.40 17.31 -3.01
C PRO A 45 -15.73 17.92 -1.77
N ARG A 46 -16.44 18.78 -1.02
CA ARG A 46 -15.96 19.38 0.23
C ARG A 46 -15.86 18.35 1.36
N GLN A 47 -16.86 17.49 1.53
CA GLN A 47 -16.84 16.44 2.54
C GLN A 47 -15.71 15.43 2.27
N VAL A 48 -15.50 15.06 1.00
CA VAL A 48 -14.39 14.19 0.61
C VAL A 48 -13.04 14.87 0.86
N ALA A 49 -12.89 16.14 0.49
CA ALA A 49 -11.65 16.86 0.76
C ALA A 49 -11.35 16.95 2.27
N LEU A 50 -12.38 17.24 3.08
CA LEU A 50 -12.24 17.30 4.53
C LEU A 50 -11.84 15.94 5.13
N SER A 51 -12.47 14.83 4.68
CA SER A 51 -12.14 13.50 5.18
C SER A 51 -10.71 13.10 4.82
N ILE A 52 -10.23 13.43 3.61
CA ILE A 52 -8.84 13.21 3.20
C ILE A 52 -7.88 14.02 4.05
N VAL A 53 -8.16 15.31 4.27
CA VAL A 53 -7.30 16.18 5.10
C VAL A 53 -7.24 15.67 6.54
N LEU A 54 -8.37 15.28 7.12
CA LEU A 54 -8.43 14.72 8.46
C LEU A 54 -7.67 13.39 8.55
N ALA A 55 -7.85 12.49 7.57
CA ALA A 55 -7.12 11.23 7.52
C ALA A 55 -5.60 11.45 7.40
N LEU A 56 -5.17 12.41 6.59
CA LEU A 56 -3.75 12.76 6.46
C LEU A 56 -3.19 13.38 7.75
N ALA A 57 -3.94 14.27 8.40
CA ALA A 57 -3.55 14.86 9.68
C ALA A 57 -3.40 13.80 10.77
N LEU A 58 -4.36 12.86 10.87
CA LEU A 58 -4.29 11.72 11.79
C LEU A 58 -3.09 10.82 11.45
N PHE A 59 -2.85 10.54 10.17
CA PHE A 59 -1.71 9.74 9.74
C PHE A 59 -0.38 10.39 10.15
N ILE A 60 -0.20 11.69 9.88
CA ILE A 60 1.01 12.43 10.26
C ILE A 60 1.16 12.47 11.78
N GLY A 61 0.06 12.74 12.50
CA GLY A 61 0.05 12.77 13.97
C GLY A 61 0.45 11.44 14.59
N ILE A 62 -0.16 10.34 14.14
CA ILE A 62 0.00 9.01 14.73
C ILE A 62 1.28 8.31 14.27
N PHE A 63 1.64 8.37 13.00
CA PHE A 63 2.76 7.58 12.45
C PHE A 63 4.07 8.33 12.30
N ILE A 64 4.03 9.67 12.25
CA ILE A 64 5.22 10.49 12.08
C ILE A 64 5.55 11.20 13.40
N ILE A 65 4.66 12.10 13.83
CA ILE A 65 4.91 12.96 15.00
C ILE A 65 4.96 12.12 16.28
N GLY A 66 3.97 11.27 16.53
CA GLY A 66 3.88 10.44 17.74
C GLY A 66 5.14 9.61 18.04
N PRO A 67 5.62 8.76 17.11
CA PRO A 67 6.84 8.00 17.31
C PRO A 67 8.07 8.90 17.48
N THR A 68 8.15 10.00 16.72
CA THR A 68 9.28 10.93 16.79
C THR A 68 9.36 11.61 18.16
N THR A 69 8.24 12.10 18.69
CA THR A 69 8.19 12.79 19.99
C THR A 69 8.40 11.82 21.14
N LEU A 70 7.82 10.61 21.06
CA LEU A 70 8.01 9.54 22.04
C LEU A 70 9.49 9.15 22.19
N PHE A 71 10.17 8.93 21.07
CA PHE A 71 11.58 8.52 21.09
C PHE A 71 12.52 9.68 21.44
N ALA A 72 12.24 10.91 21.00
CA ALA A 72 13.00 12.08 21.46
C ALA A 72 12.91 12.28 22.98
N TRP A 73 11.73 12.05 23.57
CA TRP A 73 11.54 12.08 25.02
C TRP A 73 12.35 10.99 25.74
N PHE A 74 12.42 9.78 25.16
CA PHE A 74 13.22 8.68 25.71
C PHE A 74 14.72 8.95 25.64
N GLU A 75 15.21 9.49 24.51
CA GLU A 75 16.62 9.90 24.31
C GLU A 75 17.06 10.92 25.36
N ASN A 76 16.22 11.93 25.62
CA ASN A 76 16.51 12.97 26.62
C ASN A 76 16.65 12.41 28.05
N ARG A 77 15.99 11.30 28.39
CA ARG A 77 16.09 10.67 29.72
C ARG A 77 17.20 9.65 29.84
N THR A 78 17.57 9.00 28.75
CA THR A 78 18.58 7.94 28.73
C THR A 78 19.98 8.45 28.39
N GLY A 79 20.11 9.73 28.05
CA GLY A 79 21.41 10.38 27.89
C GLY A 79 22.10 10.13 26.54
N GLY A 80 21.38 9.67 25.51
CA GLY A 80 21.99 9.51 24.19
C GLY A 80 21.05 9.14 23.04
N GLY A 81 21.25 9.80 21.89
CA GLY A 81 20.73 9.41 20.57
C GLY A 81 21.60 8.33 19.95
N SER A 82 21.51 7.10 20.45
CA SER A 82 22.27 5.96 19.93
C SER A 82 21.61 5.35 18.69
N VAL A 83 22.38 4.61 17.89
CA VAL A 83 21.85 3.78 16.79
C VAL A 83 20.75 2.84 17.29
N LEU A 84 20.86 2.34 18.53
CA LEU A 84 19.87 1.49 19.16
C LEU A 84 18.52 2.22 19.32
N THR A 85 18.53 3.52 19.64
CA THR A 85 17.31 4.31 19.80
C THR A 85 16.61 4.55 18.45
N LEU A 86 17.39 4.81 17.39
CA LEU A 86 16.89 4.93 16.02
C LEU A 86 16.32 3.61 15.48
N MET A 87 16.98 2.49 15.75
CA MET A 87 16.47 1.16 15.43
C MET A 87 15.18 0.85 16.22
N GLY A 88 15.14 1.20 17.50
CA GLY A 88 13.96 1.08 18.34
C GLY A 88 12.78 1.88 17.81
N GLU A 89 13.00 3.13 17.37
CA GLU A 89 11.98 3.97 16.75
C GLU A 89 11.43 3.31 15.47
N GLY A 90 12.34 2.75 14.67
CA GLY A 90 12.03 1.99 13.47
C GLY A 90 11.13 0.79 13.73
N VAL A 91 11.54 -0.09 14.65
CA VAL A 91 10.78 -1.28 15.06
C VAL A 91 9.43 -0.89 15.65
N PHE A 92 9.40 0.14 16.49
CA PHE A 92 8.16 0.66 17.07
C PHE A 92 7.19 1.14 15.98
N ARG A 93 7.66 1.87 14.96
CA ARG A 93 6.81 2.28 13.84
C ARG A 93 6.22 1.10 13.08
N VAL A 94 7.02 0.08 12.80
CA VAL A 94 6.54 -1.16 12.15
C VAL A 94 5.47 -1.82 13.01
N ALA A 95 5.74 -1.99 14.30
CA ALA A 95 4.79 -2.59 15.24
C ALA A 95 3.49 -1.78 15.33
N LEU A 96 3.59 -0.45 15.42
CA LEU A 96 2.44 0.47 15.46
C LEU A 96 1.60 0.35 14.18
N PHE A 97 2.23 0.28 13.01
CA PHE A 97 1.54 0.15 11.73
C PHE A 97 0.85 -1.20 11.58
N VAL A 98 1.53 -2.30 11.94
CA VAL A 98 0.93 -3.65 11.91
C VAL A 98 -0.22 -3.74 12.92
N ALA A 99 -0.06 -3.21 14.12
CA ALA A 99 -1.11 -3.16 15.14
C ALA A 99 -2.32 -2.34 14.66
N TYR A 100 -2.07 -1.20 14.01
CA TYR A 100 -3.13 -0.39 13.41
C TYR A 100 -3.91 -1.18 12.36
N LEU A 101 -3.23 -1.78 11.37
CA LEU A 101 -3.89 -2.58 10.32
C LEU A 101 -4.69 -3.74 10.91
N TRP A 102 -4.13 -4.43 11.90
CA TRP A 102 -4.81 -5.51 12.59
C TRP A 102 -6.06 -5.02 13.34
N LEU A 103 -6.00 -3.85 13.98
CA LEU A 103 -7.13 -3.30 14.72
C LEU A 103 -8.24 -2.82 13.80
N ILE A 104 -7.91 -2.05 12.76
CA ILE A 104 -8.91 -1.57 11.80
C ILE A 104 -9.50 -2.73 10.98
N GLY A 105 -8.71 -3.77 10.69
CA GLY A 105 -9.19 -4.96 9.96
C GLY A 105 -10.28 -5.75 10.69
N LYS A 106 -10.53 -5.44 11.97
CA LYS A 106 -11.64 -6.01 12.74
C LYS A 106 -12.95 -5.23 12.59
N THR A 107 -12.92 -4.02 12.03
CA THR A 107 -14.17 -3.31 11.73
C THR A 107 -14.83 -3.95 10.51
N LYS A 108 -16.17 -4.03 10.50
CA LYS A 108 -16.92 -4.75 9.47
C LYS A 108 -16.60 -4.25 8.06
N ASP A 109 -16.53 -2.93 7.89
CA ASP A 109 -16.31 -2.30 6.59
C ASP A 109 -14.90 -2.60 6.04
N ILE A 110 -13.86 -2.51 6.88
CA ILE A 110 -12.50 -2.79 6.46
C ILE A 110 -12.29 -4.30 6.27
N HIS A 111 -12.92 -5.13 7.11
CA HIS A 111 -12.91 -6.58 6.91
C HIS A 111 -13.47 -6.96 5.54
N ARG A 112 -14.62 -6.36 5.16
CA ARG A 112 -15.24 -6.55 3.85
C ARG A 112 -14.32 -6.14 2.70
N VAL A 113 -13.57 -5.04 2.86
CA VAL A 113 -12.56 -4.61 1.87
C VAL A 113 -11.42 -5.64 1.76
N PHE A 114 -10.95 -6.20 2.88
CA PHE A 114 -9.92 -7.24 2.86
C PHE A 114 -10.41 -8.57 2.27
N GLU A 115 -11.69 -8.90 2.38
CA GLU A 115 -12.29 -10.03 1.66
C GLU A 115 -12.28 -9.81 0.14
N TYR A 116 -12.72 -8.63 -0.35
CA TYR A 116 -12.65 -8.30 -1.77
C TYR A 116 -11.21 -8.31 -2.31
N HIS A 117 -10.24 -7.88 -1.51
CA HIS A 117 -8.82 -8.00 -1.85
C HIS A 117 -8.37 -9.47 -1.95
N GLY A 118 -8.86 -10.34 -1.07
CA GLY A 118 -8.66 -11.78 -1.19
C GLY A 118 -9.27 -12.37 -2.46
N ALA A 119 -10.48 -11.93 -2.84
CA ALA A 119 -11.14 -12.33 -4.09
C ALA A 119 -10.32 -11.92 -5.32
N GLU A 120 -9.80 -10.69 -5.37
CA GLU A 120 -8.90 -10.23 -6.45
C GLU A 120 -7.68 -11.16 -6.58
N HIS A 121 -7.01 -11.45 -5.48
CA HIS A 121 -5.83 -12.31 -5.48
C HIS A 121 -6.12 -13.73 -5.98
N LYS A 122 -7.23 -14.33 -5.53
CA LYS A 122 -7.62 -15.66 -5.98
C LYS A 122 -7.94 -15.67 -7.48
N THR A 123 -8.67 -14.67 -7.98
CA THR A 123 -9.00 -14.54 -9.40
C THR A 123 -7.76 -14.38 -10.27
N ILE A 124 -6.82 -13.51 -9.87
CA ILE A 124 -5.55 -13.35 -10.57
C ILE A 124 -4.74 -14.64 -10.54
N ALA A 125 -4.67 -15.32 -9.39
CA ALA A 125 -3.95 -16.58 -9.27
C ALA A 125 -4.53 -17.66 -10.20
N ALA A 126 -5.86 -17.81 -10.26
CA ALA A 126 -6.51 -18.74 -11.17
C ALA A 126 -6.20 -18.42 -12.64
N PHE A 127 -6.27 -17.15 -13.02
CA PHE A 127 -5.92 -16.69 -14.36
C PHE A 127 -4.45 -16.98 -14.72
N GLU A 128 -3.51 -16.70 -13.80
CA GLU A 128 -2.08 -16.98 -14.01
C GLU A 128 -1.77 -18.48 -14.18
N HIS A 129 -2.64 -19.36 -13.67
CA HIS A 129 -2.55 -20.82 -13.84
C HIS A 129 -3.34 -21.34 -15.04
N GLY A 130 -4.04 -20.47 -15.79
CA GLY A 130 -4.82 -20.86 -16.97
C GLY A 130 -6.11 -21.61 -16.66
N GLU A 131 -6.63 -21.49 -15.43
CA GLU A 131 -7.93 -22.06 -15.06
C GLU A 131 -9.09 -21.23 -15.64
N GLU A 132 -10.24 -21.88 -15.78
CA GLU A 132 -11.49 -21.18 -16.10
C GLU A 132 -11.89 -20.27 -14.95
N LEU A 133 -12.37 -19.07 -15.28
CA LEU A 133 -12.74 -18.04 -14.30
C LEU A 133 -14.11 -18.32 -13.66
N GLU A 134 -14.27 -19.52 -13.09
CA GLU A 134 -15.44 -19.93 -12.34
C GLU A 134 -15.19 -19.82 -10.83
N ALA A 135 -16.19 -19.36 -10.08
CA ALA A 135 -16.04 -19.08 -8.65
C ALA A 135 -15.57 -20.30 -7.83
N ASP A 136 -16.07 -21.49 -8.16
CA ASP A 136 -15.76 -22.75 -7.46
C ASP A 136 -14.32 -23.26 -7.71
N LEU A 137 -13.71 -22.86 -8.84
CA LEU A 137 -12.31 -23.14 -9.15
C LEU A 137 -11.40 -22.10 -8.49
N ILE A 138 -11.80 -20.83 -8.56
CA ILE A 138 -11.05 -19.70 -7.98
C ILE A 138 -10.93 -19.83 -6.46
N ASP A 139 -11.98 -20.27 -5.76
CA ASP A 139 -11.97 -20.33 -4.30
C ASP A 139 -10.87 -21.25 -3.71
N ARG A 140 -10.34 -22.17 -4.53
CA ARG A 140 -9.26 -23.10 -4.17
C ARG A 140 -7.89 -22.42 -4.07
N TYR A 141 -7.72 -21.26 -4.71
CA TYR A 141 -6.46 -20.53 -4.71
C TYR A 141 -6.20 -19.83 -3.37
N PRO A 142 -4.92 -19.64 -2.99
CA PRO A 142 -4.58 -18.89 -1.79
C PRO A 142 -4.99 -17.42 -1.92
N LYS A 143 -5.37 -16.80 -0.80
CA LYS A 143 -5.67 -15.36 -0.74
C LYS A 143 -4.41 -14.50 -0.73
N GLU A 144 -3.24 -15.10 -0.51
CA GLU A 144 -1.95 -14.42 -0.58
C GLU A 144 -1.33 -14.51 -1.98
N HIS A 145 -0.83 -13.38 -2.49
CA HIS A 145 -0.23 -13.28 -3.80
C HIS A 145 1.13 -12.58 -3.77
N VAL A 146 2.14 -13.16 -4.43
CA VAL A 146 3.52 -12.63 -4.41
C VAL A 146 3.68 -11.31 -5.16
N ARG A 147 2.75 -10.98 -6.06
CA ARG A 147 2.75 -9.73 -6.83
C ARG A 147 1.90 -8.61 -6.20
N CYS A 148 1.33 -8.85 -5.02
CA CYS A 148 0.47 -7.86 -4.35
C CYS A 148 1.23 -6.59 -3.98
N GLY A 149 0.57 -5.45 -4.15
CA GLY A 149 1.05 -4.14 -3.73
C GLY A 149 1.29 -4.01 -2.22
N THR A 150 0.72 -4.88 -1.36
CA THR A 150 1.03 -4.91 0.08
C THR A 150 2.53 -5.14 0.35
N ASN A 151 3.26 -5.80 -0.56
CA ASN A 151 4.72 -5.92 -0.46
C ASN A 151 5.42 -4.55 -0.52
N PHE A 152 4.82 -3.56 -1.18
CA PHE A 152 5.30 -2.18 -1.18
C PHE A 152 5.34 -1.58 0.23
N LEU A 153 4.33 -1.85 1.08
CA LEU A 153 4.26 -1.30 2.43
C LEU A 153 5.42 -1.77 3.31
N ILE A 154 5.79 -3.04 3.22
CA ILE A 154 6.94 -3.59 3.94
C ILE A 154 8.24 -2.97 3.45
N ILE A 155 8.40 -2.82 2.14
CA ILE A 155 9.59 -2.17 1.57
C ILE A 155 9.69 -0.72 2.08
N VAL A 156 8.58 0.02 2.06
CA VAL A 156 8.51 1.39 2.61
C VAL A 156 8.94 1.41 4.07
N MET A 157 8.44 0.49 4.90
CA MET A 157 8.82 0.41 6.32
C MET A 157 10.31 0.14 6.52
N VAL A 158 10.86 -0.85 5.82
CA VAL A 158 12.28 -1.21 5.92
C VAL A 158 13.15 -0.03 5.46
N ILE A 159 12.85 0.56 4.30
CA ILE A 159 13.57 1.73 3.77
C ILE A 159 13.44 2.93 4.73
N THR A 160 12.30 3.10 5.38
CA THR A 160 12.09 4.17 6.37
C THR A 160 13.10 4.06 7.51
N ILE A 161 13.36 2.86 8.04
CA ILE A 161 14.33 2.63 9.11
C ILE A 161 15.73 3.09 8.66
N PHE A 162 16.17 2.67 7.48
CA PHE A 162 17.48 3.03 6.94
C PHE A 162 17.61 4.53 6.67
N VAL A 163 16.64 5.11 5.94
CA VAL A 163 16.64 6.55 5.62
C VAL A 163 16.64 7.37 6.89
N PHE A 164 15.80 7.05 7.87
CA PHE A 164 15.73 7.83 9.10
C PHE A 164 16.99 7.74 9.95
N THR A 165 17.66 6.60 9.92
CA THR A 165 18.97 6.42 10.56
C THR A 165 20.02 7.36 9.96
N LEU A 166 20.05 7.50 8.63
CA LEU A 166 20.99 8.42 7.94
C LEU A 166 20.77 9.90 8.31
N PHE A 167 19.53 10.29 8.55
CA PHE A 167 19.17 11.66 8.95
C PHE A 167 19.45 11.94 10.44
N GLY A 168 19.77 10.92 11.25
CA GLY A 168 20.15 11.06 12.66
C GLY A 168 19.03 11.57 13.58
N THR A 169 19.46 12.16 14.70
CA THR A 169 18.59 12.69 15.79
C THR A 169 18.80 14.20 16.00
N PRO A 170 18.46 15.05 15.00
CA PRO A 170 18.55 16.49 15.19
C PRO A 170 17.48 16.99 16.18
N ALA A 171 17.52 18.29 16.51
CA ALA A 171 16.50 18.93 17.35
C ALA A 171 15.08 18.63 16.83
N LEU A 172 14.10 18.52 17.76
CA LEU A 172 12.77 17.97 17.50
C LEU A 172 12.08 18.53 16.25
N ILE A 173 12.09 19.85 16.06
CA ILE A 173 11.46 20.51 14.90
C ILE A 173 12.13 20.05 13.61
N TRP A 174 13.46 20.05 13.56
CA TRP A 174 14.21 19.60 12.40
C TRP A 174 14.05 18.10 12.15
N ARG A 175 13.93 17.29 13.21
CA ARG A 175 13.63 15.86 13.10
C ARG A 175 12.29 15.65 12.41
N ILE A 176 11.23 16.33 12.84
CA ILE A 176 9.90 16.24 12.22
C ILE A 176 9.95 16.68 10.76
N VAL A 177 10.51 17.86 10.47
CA VAL A 177 10.62 18.39 9.10
C VAL A 177 11.38 17.41 8.20
N SER A 178 12.48 16.86 8.69
CA SER A 178 13.28 15.89 7.94
C SER A 178 12.51 14.59 7.63
N ARG A 179 11.66 14.11 8.55
CA ARG A 179 10.83 12.91 8.32
C ARG A 179 9.76 13.15 7.26
N VAL A 180 9.14 14.34 7.26
CA VAL A 180 8.15 14.72 6.26
C VAL A 180 8.78 14.85 4.87
N ILE A 181 9.94 15.51 4.77
CA ILE A 181 10.68 15.64 3.50
C ILE A 181 11.16 14.27 2.99
N ALA A 182 11.46 13.34 3.88
CA ALA A 182 11.89 12.00 3.52
C ALA A 182 10.78 11.13 2.92
N ILE A 183 9.48 11.44 3.11
CA ILE A 183 8.35 10.66 2.56
C ILE A 183 8.48 10.43 1.04
N PRO A 184 8.58 11.47 0.19
CA PRO A 184 8.72 11.28 -1.26
C PRO A 184 9.98 10.51 -1.65
N ILE A 185 11.08 10.69 -0.90
CA ILE A 185 12.35 9.97 -1.12
C ILE A 185 12.16 8.48 -0.85
N ILE A 186 11.55 8.14 0.30
CA ILE A 186 11.25 6.76 0.69
C ILE A 186 10.31 6.11 -0.33
N ALA A 187 9.25 6.81 -0.76
CA ALA A 187 8.31 6.30 -1.75
C ALA A 187 9.00 5.97 -3.09
N ALA A 188 9.86 6.87 -3.57
CA ALA A 188 10.62 6.69 -4.80
C ALA A 188 11.56 5.47 -4.73
N ILE A 189 12.34 5.36 -3.66
CA ILE A 189 13.28 4.25 -3.45
C ILE A 189 12.51 2.94 -3.31
N SER A 190 11.41 2.94 -2.57
CA SER A 190 10.59 1.74 -2.34
C SER A 190 9.96 1.21 -3.62
N TYR A 191 9.53 2.11 -4.53
CA TYR A 191 8.98 1.71 -5.82
C TYR A 191 10.04 1.01 -6.68
N GLU A 192 11.25 1.58 -6.75
CA GLU A 192 12.33 0.99 -7.53
C GLU A 192 12.81 -0.33 -6.92
N ALA A 193 12.86 -0.44 -5.59
CA ALA A 193 13.16 -1.69 -4.89
C ALA A 193 12.11 -2.78 -5.18
N LEU A 194 10.81 -2.43 -5.16
CA LEU A 194 9.73 -3.35 -5.53
C LEU A 194 9.88 -3.82 -6.97
N ARG A 195 10.13 -2.88 -7.90
CA ARG A 195 10.31 -3.19 -9.32
C ARG A 195 11.54 -4.09 -9.55
N PHE A 196 12.62 -3.85 -8.82
CA PHE A 196 13.83 -4.67 -8.89
C PHE A 196 13.56 -6.10 -8.40
N GLY A 197 12.81 -6.25 -7.31
CA GLY A 197 12.41 -7.55 -6.77
C GLY A 197 11.51 -8.34 -7.72
N ALA A 198 10.54 -7.67 -8.35
CA ALA A 198 9.66 -8.28 -9.35
C ALA A 198 10.41 -8.83 -10.59
N LYS A 199 11.58 -8.27 -10.92
CA LYS A 199 12.43 -8.76 -12.02
C LYS A 199 13.25 -10.01 -11.68
N HIS A 200 13.41 -10.34 -10.39
CA HIS A 200 14.25 -11.45 -9.94
C HIS A 200 13.51 -12.41 -8.98
N PRO A 201 12.36 -12.98 -9.38
CA PRO A 201 11.52 -13.81 -8.50
C PRO A 201 12.19 -15.11 -8.03
N GLY A 202 13.22 -15.58 -8.74
CA GLY A 202 13.97 -16.79 -8.41
C GLY A 202 15.06 -16.61 -7.35
N SER A 203 15.42 -15.37 -6.98
CA SER A 203 16.47 -15.12 -6.00
C SER A 203 15.99 -15.43 -4.58
N LEU A 204 16.77 -16.23 -3.83
CA LEU A 204 16.51 -16.50 -2.41
C LEU A 204 16.41 -15.21 -1.58
N LEU A 205 17.22 -14.20 -1.93
CA LEU A 205 17.18 -12.88 -1.28
C LEU A 205 15.85 -12.17 -1.55
N MET A 206 15.35 -12.21 -2.78
CA MET A 206 14.07 -11.58 -3.11
C MET A 206 12.90 -12.30 -2.45
N ARG A 207 12.94 -13.64 -2.39
CA ARG A 207 11.93 -14.41 -1.64
C ARG A 207 11.92 -14.05 -0.16
N ALA A 208 13.08 -13.96 0.47
CA ALA A 208 13.21 -13.54 1.87
C ALA A 208 12.68 -12.12 2.08
N LEU A 209 13.01 -11.18 1.18
CA LEU A 209 12.55 -9.79 1.25
C LEU A 209 11.03 -9.64 1.08
N MET A 210 10.39 -10.49 0.27
CA MET A 210 8.94 -10.47 0.04
C MET A 210 8.14 -11.24 1.10
N THR A 211 8.79 -12.13 1.86
CA THR A 211 8.13 -12.97 2.88
C THR A 211 7.36 -12.16 3.94
N PRO A 212 7.90 -11.06 4.51
CA PRO A 212 7.13 -10.25 5.46
C PRO A 212 5.91 -9.59 4.82
N GLY A 213 5.93 -9.35 3.50
CA GLY A 213 4.79 -8.86 2.75
C GLY A 213 3.65 -9.89 2.69
N ILE A 214 3.99 -11.17 2.49
CA ILE A 214 3.02 -12.29 2.59
C ILE A 214 2.44 -12.38 4.02
N TRP A 215 3.24 -12.17 5.06
CA TRP A 215 2.71 -12.13 6.43
C TRP A 215 1.73 -10.98 6.65
N LEU A 216 2.02 -9.81 6.08
CA LEU A 216 1.10 -8.67 6.15
C LEU A 216 -0.20 -8.95 5.40
N GLN A 217 -0.15 -9.68 4.28
CA GLN A 217 -1.34 -10.11 3.55
C GLN A 217 -2.25 -11.01 4.39
N LYS A 218 -1.72 -11.79 5.34
CA LYS A 218 -2.58 -12.55 6.28
C LYS A 218 -3.50 -11.67 7.11
N ILE A 219 -3.15 -10.39 7.28
CA ILE A 219 -3.97 -9.37 7.93
C ILE A 219 -4.85 -8.65 6.90
N THR A 220 -4.25 -8.20 5.79
CA THR A 220 -4.91 -7.33 4.79
C THR A 220 -5.69 -8.09 3.70
N THR A 221 -5.78 -9.40 3.79
CA THR A 221 -6.62 -10.26 2.94
C THR A 221 -7.42 -11.20 3.84
N GLN A 222 -8.71 -11.36 3.54
CA GLN A 222 -9.60 -12.27 4.25
C GLN A 222 -10.25 -13.23 3.26
N GLN A 223 -10.82 -14.33 3.77
CA GLN A 223 -11.48 -15.30 2.89
C GLN A 223 -12.75 -14.65 2.33
N PRO A 224 -12.87 -14.49 1.01
CA PRO A 224 -14.07 -13.94 0.41
C PRO A 224 -15.23 -14.94 0.46
N ASP A 225 -16.45 -14.43 0.44
CA ASP A 225 -17.61 -15.22 0.07
C ASP A 225 -17.71 -15.41 -1.45
N ARG A 226 -18.56 -16.35 -1.88
CA ARG A 226 -18.78 -16.64 -3.31
C ARG A 226 -19.19 -15.41 -4.12
N SER A 227 -20.04 -14.54 -3.57
CA SER A 227 -20.51 -13.35 -4.28
C SER A 227 -19.38 -12.35 -4.53
N GLN A 228 -18.42 -12.25 -3.61
CA GLN A 228 -17.24 -11.39 -3.79
C GLN A 228 -16.29 -11.95 -4.86
N ILE A 229 -16.16 -13.27 -4.95
CA ILE A 229 -15.41 -13.92 -6.04
C ILE A 229 -16.09 -13.64 -7.39
N GLU A 230 -17.42 -13.78 -7.48
CA GLU A 230 -18.18 -13.49 -8.70
C GLU A 230 -18.03 -12.01 -9.15
N VAL A 231 -18.03 -11.08 -8.19
CA VAL A 231 -17.73 -9.66 -8.46
C VAL A 231 -16.30 -9.48 -8.99
N ALA A 232 -15.32 -10.13 -8.36
CA ALA A 232 -13.93 -10.06 -8.80
C ALA A 232 -13.76 -10.63 -10.22
N VAL A 233 -14.35 -11.80 -10.51
CA VAL A 233 -14.38 -12.41 -11.85
C VAL A 233 -14.98 -11.46 -12.88
N THR A 234 -16.15 -10.90 -12.59
CA THR A 234 -16.87 -10.02 -13.51
C THR A 234 -16.03 -8.77 -13.83
N SER A 235 -15.44 -8.16 -12.80
CA SER A 235 -14.56 -6.99 -12.97
C SER A 235 -13.30 -7.33 -13.77
N PHE A 236 -12.74 -8.52 -13.59
CA PHE A 236 -11.52 -8.98 -14.26
C PHE A 236 -11.78 -9.34 -15.72
N GLN A 237 -12.90 -9.99 -16.04
CA GLN A 237 -13.33 -10.25 -17.41
C GLN A 237 -13.58 -8.96 -18.18
N GLU A 238 -14.22 -7.96 -17.56
CA GLU A 238 -14.41 -6.65 -18.18
C GLU A 238 -13.07 -5.93 -18.43
N LEU A 239 -12.10 -6.08 -17.52
CA LEU A 239 -10.73 -5.59 -17.75
C LEU A 239 -10.11 -6.24 -18.98
N LEU A 240 -10.12 -7.58 -19.06
CA LEU A 240 -9.58 -8.32 -20.20
C LEU A 240 -10.27 -7.93 -21.52
N ARG A 241 -11.59 -7.75 -21.51
CA ARG A 241 -12.38 -7.31 -22.66
C ARG A 241 -11.90 -5.94 -23.16
N ARG A 242 -11.74 -4.97 -22.26
CA ARG A 242 -11.27 -3.62 -22.60
C ARG A 242 -9.83 -3.59 -23.08
N GLU A 243 -8.96 -4.41 -22.49
CA GLU A 243 -7.58 -4.56 -22.95
C GLU A 243 -7.55 -5.14 -24.38
N ALA A 244 -8.37 -6.15 -24.66
CA ALA A 244 -8.50 -6.70 -26.02
C ALA A 244 -8.99 -5.64 -27.03
N GLU A 245 -10.01 -4.85 -26.67
CA GLU A 245 -10.51 -3.75 -27.51
C GLU A 245 -9.46 -2.67 -27.78
N ALA A 246 -8.70 -2.27 -26.75
CA ALA A 246 -7.65 -1.27 -26.88
C ALA A 246 -6.45 -1.74 -27.73
N THR A 247 -6.28 -3.06 -27.87
CA THR A 247 -5.18 -3.67 -28.64
C THR A 247 -5.63 -4.08 -30.05
N ALA A 248 -6.92 -4.06 -30.34
CA ALA A 248 -7.45 -4.31 -31.67
C ALA A 248 -7.08 -3.15 -32.62
N PRO A 249 -6.60 -3.41 -33.84
CA PRO A 249 -6.35 -2.36 -34.82
C PRO A 249 -7.67 -1.62 -35.14
N GLU A 250 -7.67 -0.29 -35.12
CA GLU A 250 -8.78 0.48 -35.69
C GLU A 250 -8.94 0.10 -37.16
N HIS A 251 -10.11 -0.43 -37.53
CA HIS A 251 -10.48 -0.76 -38.91
C HIS A 251 -10.85 0.49 -39.71
#